data_AF-A0A1X9MMA7-F1
#
_entry.id   AF-A0A1X9MMA7-F1
#
_cell.length_a   1.000
_cell.length_b   1.000
_cell.length_c   1.000
_cell.angle_alpha   90.00
_cell.angle_beta   90.00
_cell.angle_gamma   90.00
#
_symmetry.space_group_name_H-M   'P 1'
#
loop_
_entity.id
_entity.type
_entity.pdbx_description
1 polymer ?
#
loop_
_entity_poly.entity_id
_entity_poly.type
_entity_poly.pdbx_seq_one_letter_code
_entity_poly.pdbx_strand_id
1 'polypeptide(L)'
;MKNFFYYATIVLSFVIILVGHFHYQQKLEVQAETLHMSESIIEVEVPTEKAKARPDVDWELGGILEELTKEHEDEKELSITVLGSSSLSSISYSNTWPKLLVQDLRPVLDDHQLNLTVIDVHQSTSDSVVNGSYMETLLKSEPDLLLIDPFSHNDFDNLSMKESIENLNELIDKLEKELDAQIIFLSPSPLLSEEKFAEHVKKLKKELEDQDYLYADHWKAWPKSDDDDIKTYVKDDMPTKKGHELIAESLRGYLLK
;
A
#
# COMPACT_ATOMS: atom_id res chain seq x y z
N MET A 1 13.55 -60.04 -18.58
CA MET A 1 14.41 -58.96 -18.03
C MET A 1 14.56 -57.78 -18.97
N LYS A 2 14.86 -57.95 -20.27
CA LYS A 2 15.04 -56.84 -21.24
C LYS A 2 13.86 -55.86 -21.33
N ASN A 3 12.62 -56.36 -21.32
CA ASN A 3 11.42 -55.52 -21.43
C ASN A 3 11.15 -54.72 -20.15
N PHE A 4 11.57 -55.22 -18.98
CA PHE A 4 11.41 -54.52 -17.70
C PHE A 4 12.26 -53.24 -17.65
N PHE A 5 13.52 -53.32 -18.08
CA PHE A 5 14.41 -52.15 -18.18
C PHE A 5 13.90 -51.13 -19.19
N TYR A 6 13.27 -51.57 -20.28
CA TYR A 6 12.66 -50.67 -21.26
C TYR A 6 11.51 -49.85 -20.65
N TYR A 7 10.56 -50.51 -19.98
CA TYR A 7 9.45 -49.81 -19.32
C TYR A 7 9.91 -48.93 -18.14
N ALA A 8 10.88 -49.38 -17.35
CA ALA A 8 11.43 -48.60 -16.24
C ALA A 8 12.10 -47.29 -16.73
N THR A 9 12.78 -47.33 -17.87
CA THR A 9 13.42 -46.14 -18.47
C THR A 9 12.39 -45.14 -18.96
N ILE A 10 11.27 -45.61 -19.54
CA ILE A 10 10.17 -44.75 -19.98
C ILE A 10 9.54 -44.03 -18.78
N VAL A 11 9.21 -44.77 -17.71
CA VAL A 11 8.62 -44.18 -16.49
C VAL A 11 9.57 -43.15 -15.86
N LEU A 12 10.86 -43.47 -15.76
CA LEU A 12 11.85 -42.53 -15.24
C LEU A 12 11.94 -41.24 -16.07
N SER A 13 11.86 -41.36 -17.40
CA SER A 13 11.87 -40.20 -18.30
C SER A 13 10.64 -39.32 -18.09
N PHE A 14 9.45 -39.90 -17.91
CA PHE A 14 8.23 -39.15 -17.60
C PHE A 14 8.33 -38.42 -16.26
N VAL A 15 8.87 -39.06 -15.22
CA VAL A 15 9.07 -38.42 -13.91
C VAL A 15 10.01 -37.24 -14.00
N ILE A 16 11.14 -37.38 -14.71
CA ILE A 16 12.12 -36.30 -14.90
C ILE A 16 11.48 -35.12 -15.66
N ILE A 17 10.66 -35.39 -16.68
CA ILE A 17 9.96 -34.34 -17.42
C ILE A 17 8.94 -33.62 -16.53
N LEU A 18 8.16 -34.34 -15.72
CA LEU A 18 7.18 -33.75 -14.81
C LEU A 18 7.83 -32.90 -13.72
N VAL A 19 8.88 -33.41 -13.08
CA VAL A 19 9.65 -32.67 -12.07
C VAL A 19 10.35 -31.46 -12.70
N GLY A 20 10.93 -31.64 -13.89
CA GLY A 20 11.57 -30.56 -14.64
C GLY A 20 10.58 -29.47 -15.04
N HIS A 21 9.37 -29.84 -15.49
CA HIS A 21 8.31 -28.90 -15.79
C HIS A 21 7.88 -28.13 -14.54
N PHE A 22 7.63 -28.83 -13.42
CA PHE A 22 7.23 -28.19 -12.16
C PHE A 22 8.30 -27.23 -11.64
N HIS A 23 9.56 -27.66 -11.62
CA HIS A 23 10.69 -26.81 -11.23
C HIS A 23 10.88 -25.61 -12.18
N TYR A 24 10.61 -25.79 -13.47
CA TYR A 24 10.68 -24.69 -14.44
C TYR A 24 9.57 -23.68 -14.23
N GLN A 25 8.33 -24.13 -13.96
CA GLN A 25 7.20 -23.25 -13.64
C GLN A 25 7.46 -22.43 -12.36
N GLN A 26 7.91 -23.07 -11.28
CA GLN A 26 8.30 -22.34 -10.06
C GLN A 26 9.39 -21.30 -10.31
N LYS A 27 10.37 -21.61 -11.17
CA LYS A 27 11.43 -20.66 -11.52
C LYS A 27 10.94 -19.50 -12.39
N LEU A 28 9.87 -19.70 -13.17
CA LEU A 28 9.23 -18.62 -13.93
C LEU A 28 8.40 -17.73 -13.04
N GLU A 29 7.63 -18.29 -12.11
CA GLU A 29 6.86 -17.53 -11.10
C GLU A 29 7.80 -16.66 -10.26
N VAL A 30 8.86 -17.24 -9.69
CA VAL A 30 9.84 -16.48 -8.89
C VAL A 30 10.52 -15.37 -9.69
N GLN A 31 10.83 -15.57 -10.97
CA GLN A 31 11.43 -14.54 -11.83
C GLN A 31 10.45 -13.45 -12.24
N ALA A 32 9.22 -13.82 -12.58
CA ALA A 32 8.16 -12.85 -12.88
C ALA A 32 7.85 -12.02 -11.63
N GLU A 33 7.75 -12.67 -10.48
CA GLU A 33 7.55 -12.04 -9.19
C GLU A 33 8.71 -11.12 -8.82
N THR A 34 9.98 -11.54 -8.95
CA THR A 34 11.12 -10.62 -8.70
C THR A 34 11.19 -9.44 -9.66
N LEU A 35 10.82 -9.61 -10.93
CA LEU A 35 10.77 -8.50 -11.90
C LEU A 35 9.63 -7.51 -11.57
N HIS A 36 8.43 -8.01 -11.30
CA HIS A 36 7.31 -7.18 -10.85
C HIS A 36 7.61 -6.49 -9.52
N MET A 37 8.28 -7.18 -8.59
CA MET A 37 8.64 -6.64 -7.29
C MET A 37 9.67 -5.50 -7.41
N SER A 38 10.66 -5.62 -8.30
CA SER A 38 11.61 -4.54 -8.60
C SER A 38 10.97 -3.33 -9.27
N GLU A 39 9.84 -3.49 -9.98
CA GLU A 39 9.07 -2.37 -10.53
C GLU A 39 8.09 -1.78 -9.50
N SER A 40 7.62 -2.59 -8.54
CA SER A 40 6.66 -2.20 -7.50
C SER A 40 7.24 -1.39 -6.35
N ILE A 41 8.54 -1.57 -6.06
CA ILE A 41 9.23 -0.86 -4.98
C ILE A 41 9.82 0.41 -5.55
N ILE A 42 9.26 1.54 -5.11
CA ILE A 42 9.83 2.86 -5.38
C ILE A 42 10.50 3.33 -4.09
N GLU A 43 11.74 2.88 -3.88
CA GLU A 43 12.61 3.40 -2.83
C GLU A 43 13.15 4.75 -3.29
N VAL A 44 12.83 5.81 -2.54
CA VAL A 44 13.20 7.15 -2.96
C VAL A 44 13.99 7.86 -1.89
N GLU A 45 15.29 7.99 -2.16
CA GLU A 45 16.07 9.11 -1.63
C GLU A 45 15.41 10.40 -2.10
N VAL A 46 14.58 10.98 -1.26
CA VAL A 46 14.06 12.32 -1.52
C VAL A 46 15.20 13.29 -1.21
N PRO A 47 15.70 14.07 -2.19
CA PRO A 47 16.89 14.91 -2.01
C PRO A 47 16.81 15.75 -0.72
N THR A 48 17.94 15.87 -0.03
CA THR A 48 18.12 16.65 1.22
C THR A 48 17.99 18.16 1.01
N GLU A 49 17.77 18.60 -0.23
CA GLU A 49 17.54 20.00 -0.53
C GLU A 49 16.18 20.39 0.05
N LYS A 50 16.15 21.45 0.88
CA LYS A 50 14.96 21.97 1.55
C LYS A 50 13.85 22.20 0.52
N ALA A 51 13.01 21.19 0.30
CA ALA A 51 11.76 21.34 -0.41
C ALA A 51 10.99 22.41 0.37
N LYS A 52 10.74 23.56 -0.27
CA LYS A 52 9.95 24.61 0.37
C LYS A 52 8.59 23.99 0.68
N ALA A 53 8.23 23.99 1.96
CA ALA A 53 6.88 23.63 2.40
C ALA A 53 5.86 24.29 1.48
N ARG A 54 4.80 23.56 1.12
CA ARG A 54 3.71 24.15 0.35
C ARG A 54 3.19 25.36 1.15
N PRO A 55 3.14 26.56 0.55
CA PRO A 55 2.91 27.78 1.31
C PRO A 55 1.42 27.91 1.63
N ASP A 56 0.95 27.48 2.81
CA ASP A 56 -0.19 28.14 3.50
C ASP A 56 -0.64 27.59 4.89
N VAL A 57 0.12 26.80 5.65
CA VAL A 57 -0.40 26.34 6.96
C VAL A 57 0.70 26.28 8.03
N ASP A 58 0.45 26.93 9.16
CA ASP A 58 1.22 26.91 10.41
C ASP A 58 0.83 25.62 11.17
N TRP A 59 1.38 24.49 10.73
CA TRP A 59 1.22 23.21 11.42
C TRP A 59 2.35 23.04 12.43
N GLU A 60 2.08 22.34 13.53
CA GLU A 60 3.08 22.04 14.56
C GLU A 60 3.20 20.53 14.76
N LEU A 61 4.35 20.09 15.29
CA LEU A 61 4.52 18.70 15.69
C LEU A 61 3.51 18.39 16.79
N GLY A 62 2.66 17.41 16.55
CA GLY A 62 1.59 17.03 17.45
C GLY A 62 0.90 15.75 17.00
N GLY A 63 0.04 15.20 17.85
CA GLY A 63 -0.78 14.04 17.48
C GLY A 63 0.06 12.77 17.34
N ILE A 64 -0.25 11.96 16.33
CA ILE A 64 0.38 10.65 16.12
C ILE A 64 1.88 10.79 15.85
N LEU A 65 2.29 11.80 15.06
CA LEU A 65 3.71 11.98 14.75
C LEU A 65 4.54 12.46 15.94
N GLU A 66 3.95 13.19 16.90
CA GLU A 66 4.66 13.56 18.13
C GLU A 66 4.90 12.35 19.03
N GLU A 67 3.98 11.39 19.06
CA GLU A 67 4.11 10.15 19.81
C GLU A 67 5.16 9.24 19.15
N LEU A 68 5.04 9.03 17.83
CA LEU A 68 5.97 8.21 17.05
C LEU A 68 7.42 8.74 17.14
N THR A 69 7.62 10.05 17.00
CA THR A 69 8.97 10.64 17.11
C THR A 69 9.61 10.50 18.48
N LYS A 70 8.81 10.43 19.55
CA LYS A 70 9.31 10.16 20.91
C LYS A 70 9.68 8.69 21.09
N GLU A 71 8.89 7.78 20.51
CA GLU A 71 9.19 6.35 20.53
C GLU A 71 10.50 6.04 19.79
N HIS A 72 10.78 6.80 18.73
CA HIS A 72 11.99 6.69 17.91
C HIS A 72 12.99 7.85 18.13
N GLU A 73 13.08 8.42 19.34
CA GLU A 73 13.92 9.59 19.62
C GLU A 73 15.44 9.32 19.47
N ASP A 74 15.84 8.06 19.70
CA ASP A 74 17.23 7.60 19.57
C ASP A 74 17.62 7.32 18.10
N GLU A 75 16.64 7.27 17.20
CA GLU A 75 16.83 6.96 15.78
C GLU A 75 17.00 8.25 14.97
N LYS A 76 18.01 8.25 14.08
CA LYS A 76 18.27 9.40 13.21
C LYS A 76 17.37 9.46 11.99
N GLU A 77 16.78 8.33 11.63
CA GLU A 77 15.98 8.16 10.44
C GLU A 77 14.66 7.54 10.86
N LEU A 78 13.56 8.08 10.35
CA LEU A 78 12.22 7.53 10.54
C LEU A 78 11.78 6.93 9.20
N SER A 79 11.53 5.63 9.19
CA SER A 79 11.16 4.83 8.04
C SER A 79 9.64 4.81 7.87
N ILE A 80 9.18 5.37 6.76
CA ILE A 80 7.76 5.39 6.38
C ILE A 80 7.56 4.45 5.20
N THR A 81 6.72 3.43 5.35
CA THR A 81 6.28 2.58 4.25
C THR A 81 4.84 2.87 3.90
N VAL A 82 4.59 3.03 2.60
CA VAL A 82 3.24 3.10 2.03
C VAL A 82 2.97 1.85 1.22
N LEU A 83 1.92 1.11 1.57
CA LEU A 83 1.41 -0.03 0.83
C LEU A 83 0.07 0.32 0.20
N GLY A 84 -0.12 0.00 -1.08
CA GLY A 84 -1.38 0.26 -1.76
C GLY A 84 -1.36 -0.12 -3.23
N SER A 85 -2.47 0.10 -3.93
CA SER A 85 -2.66 -0.27 -5.33
C SER A 85 -2.14 0.81 -6.29
N SER A 86 -2.44 0.64 -7.59
CA SER A 86 -2.08 1.58 -8.66
C SER A 86 -2.49 3.04 -8.42
N SER A 87 -3.37 3.32 -7.44
CA SER A 87 -3.65 4.68 -6.97
C SER A 87 -2.36 5.42 -6.60
N LEU A 88 -1.37 4.73 -6.06
CA LEU A 88 -0.09 5.28 -5.59
C LEU A 88 0.82 5.77 -6.72
N SER A 89 0.67 5.22 -7.93
CA SER A 89 1.54 5.46 -9.09
C SER A 89 0.81 5.98 -10.33
N SER A 90 -0.48 6.29 -10.20
CA SER A 90 -1.36 6.72 -11.30
C SER A 90 -0.92 8.00 -12.04
N ILE A 91 -0.01 8.78 -11.45
CA ILE A 91 0.60 9.95 -12.05
C ILE A 91 2.12 9.96 -11.86
N SER A 92 2.82 10.94 -12.45
CA SER A 92 4.25 11.13 -12.21
C SER A 92 4.54 11.18 -10.71
N TYR A 93 5.43 10.30 -10.26
CA TYR A 93 5.80 10.09 -8.86
C TYR A 93 6.03 11.38 -8.06
N SER A 94 6.61 12.43 -8.67
CA SER A 94 6.82 13.74 -8.02
C SER A 94 5.55 14.43 -7.50
N ASN A 95 4.37 13.98 -7.93
CA ASN A 95 3.08 14.55 -7.55
C ASN A 95 2.18 13.55 -6.79
N THR A 96 2.65 12.34 -6.48
CA THR A 96 1.84 11.34 -5.79
C THR A 96 1.68 11.71 -4.31
N TRP A 97 0.58 11.29 -3.70
CA TRP A 97 0.25 11.67 -2.33
C TRP A 97 1.31 11.22 -1.31
N PRO A 98 1.97 10.03 -1.44
CA PRO A 98 3.01 9.65 -0.49
C PRO A 98 4.17 10.64 -0.50
N LYS A 99 4.56 11.07 -1.70
CA LYS A 99 5.65 12.02 -1.90
C LYS A 99 5.30 13.41 -1.37
N LEU A 100 4.09 13.88 -1.67
CA LEU A 100 3.58 15.16 -1.19
C LEU A 100 3.46 15.18 0.33
N LEU A 101 3.00 14.08 0.94
CA LEU A 101 2.91 13.94 2.39
C LEU A 101 4.29 14.09 3.04
N VAL A 102 5.28 13.30 2.61
CA VAL A 102 6.64 13.39 3.18
C VAL A 102 7.28 14.77 2.98
N GLN A 103 7.00 15.44 1.86
CA GLN A 103 7.44 16.83 1.66
C GLN A 103 6.83 17.80 2.67
N ASP A 104 5.58 17.58 3.06
CA ASP A 104 4.93 18.40 4.07
C ASP A 104 5.37 18.06 5.50
N LEU A 105 5.68 16.80 5.80
CA LEU A 105 6.09 16.38 7.15
C LEU A 105 7.52 16.79 7.51
N ARG A 106 8.42 16.87 6.52
CA ARG A 106 9.85 17.13 6.74
C ARG A 106 10.17 18.37 7.56
N PRO A 107 9.62 19.56 7.28
CA PRO A 107 9.97 20.74 8.05
C PRO A 107 9.38 20.75 9.46
N VAL A 108 8.50 19.78 9.82
CA VAL A 108 8.03 19.57 11.20
C VAL A 108 8.98 18.68 11.97
N LEU A 109 9.52 17.69 11.25
CA LEU A 109 10.32 16.60 11.77
C LEU A 109 11.81 16.91 11.62
N ASP A 110 12.21 18.18 11.77
CA ASP A 110 13.56 18.70 11.47
C ASP A 110 14.70 17.92 12.16
N ASP A 111 14.42 17.17 13.24
CA ASP A 111 15.38 16.33 13.97
C ASP A 111 15.53 14.90 13.39
N HIS A 112 14.62 14.46 12.52
CA HIS A 112 14.60 13.12 11.91
C HIS A 112 14.73 13.19 10.38
N GLN A 113 15.59 12.35 9.80
CA GLN A 113 15.57 12.14 8.36
C GLN A 113 14.43 11.20 7.99
N LEU A 114 13.54 11.60 7.07
CA LEU A 114 12.47 10.72 6.61
C LEU A 114 12.92 9.88 5.41
N ASN A 115 12.86 8.56 5.57
CA ASN A 115 12.97 7.59 4.49
C ASN A 115 11.56 7.15 4.04
N LEU A 116 11.32 7.10 2.73
CA LEU A 116 10.03 6.73 2.16
C LEU A 116 10.18 5.53 1.23
N THR A 117 9.53 4.44 1.60
CA THR A 117 9.33 3.25 0.76
C THR A 117 7.89 3.23 0.27
N VAL A 118 7.69 3.17 -1.05
CA VAL A 118 6.35 2.97 -1.64
C VAL A 118 6.30 1.60 -2.28
N ILE A 119 5.36 0.77 -1.84
CA ILE A 119 5.07 -0.57 -2.37
C ILE A 119 3.73 -0.49 -3.11
N ASP A 120 3.82 -0.37 -4.44
CA ASP A 120 2.66 -0.38 -5.33
C ASP A 120 2.35 -1.82 -5.75
N VAL A 121 1.28 -2.39 -5.19
CA VAL A 121 0.82 -3.74 -5.54
C VAL A 121 0.05 -3.79 -6.87
N HIS A 122 -0.01 -2.68 -7.58
CA HIS A 122 -0.68 -2.52 -8.85
C HIS A 122 -2.16 -2.95 -8.78
N GLN A 123 -2.54 -3.93 -9.60
CA GLN A 123 -3.90 -4.48 -9.68
C GLN A 123 -4.11 -5.73 -8.80
N SER A 124 -3.16 -6.06 -7.92
CA SER A 124 -3.30 -7.20 -7.01
C SER A 124 -4.41 -6.97 -5.99
N THR A 125 -5.23 -8.00 -5.77
CA THR A 125 -6.26 -8.02 -4.73
C THR A 125 -5.64 -8.26 -3.36
N SER A 126 -6.42 -8.03 -2.30
CA SER A 126 -6.05 -8.34 -0.91
C SER A 126 -5.56 -9.78 -0.74
N ASP A 127 -6.22 -10.77 -1.35
CA ASP A 127 -5.82 -12.18 -1.33
C ASP A 127 -4.40 -12.36 -1.90
N SER A 128 -4.12 -11.76 -3.05
CA SER A 128 -2.80 -11.86 -3.70
C SER A 128 -1.70 -11.20 -2.89
N VAL A 129 -1.99 -10.09 -2.21
CA VAL A 129 -1.01 -9.39 -1.38
C VAL A 129 -0.70 -10.18 -0.12
N VAL A 130 -1.73 -10.66 0.57
CA VAL A 130 -1.61 -11.41 1.83
C VAL A 130 -0.88 -12.74 1.62
N ASN A 131 -1.09 -13.39 0.48
CA ASN A 131 -0.52 -14.70 0.16
C ASN A 131 0.70 -14.65 -0.78
N GLY A 132 1.18 -13.45 -1.14
CA GLY A 132 2.26 -13.24 -2.10
C GLY A 132 3.50 -12.55 -1.52
N SER A 133 4.50 -12.34 -2.38
CA SER A 133 5.78 -11.69 -2.00
C SER A 133 5.70 -10.22 -1.60
N TYR A 134 4.59 -9.53 -1.86
CA TYR A 134 4.41 -8.16 -1.38
C TYR A 134 4.46 -8.09 0.15
N MET A 135 3.97 -9.12 0.85
CA MET A 135 4.11 -9.24 2.29
C MET A 135 5.60 -9.31 2.69
N GLU A 136 6.39 -10.16 2.03
CA GLU A 136 7.83 -10.24 2.33
C GLU A 136 8.56 -8.91 2.08
N THR A 137 8.14 -8.17 1.05
CA THR A 137 8.70 -6.86 0.72
C THR A 137 8.38 -5.83 1.79
N LEU A 138 7.13 -5.81 2.24
CA LEU A 138 6.68 -4.96 3.33
C LEU A 138 7.48 -5.23 4.60
N LEU A 139 7.63 -6.51 4.97
CA LEU A 139 8.37 -6.89 6.17
C LEU A 139 9.86 -6.49 6.10
N LYS A 140 10.49 -6.64 4.92
CA LYS A 140 11.87 -6.21 4.69
C LYS A 140 12.05 -4.69 4.71
N SER A 141 10.98 -3.91 4.57
CA SER A 141 11.04 -2.45 4.62
C SER A 141 11.16 -1.89 6.04
N GLU A 142 10.93 -2.73 7.07
CA GLU A 142 11.08 -2.39 8.50
C GLU A 142 10.53 -0.99 8.85
N PRO A 143 9.22 -0.72 8.60
CA PRO A 143 8.68 0.61 8.80
C PRO A 143 8.46 0.94 10.28
N ASP A 144 8.71 2.19 10.65
CA ASP A 144 8.23 2.77 11.92
C ASP A 144 6.78 3.22 11.78
N LEU A 145 6.44 3.74 10.59
CA LEU A 145 5.08 4.11 10.20
C LEU A 145 4.67 3.38 8.93
N LEU A 146 3.63 2.56 9.04
CA LEU A 146 3.00 1.87 7.91
C LEU A 146 1.66 2.51 7.55
N LEU A 147 1.60 3.11 6.36
CA LEU A 147 0.36 3.64 5.79
C LEU A 147 -0.19 2.66 4.74
N ILE A 148 -1.44 2.24 4.90
CA ILE A 148 -2.08 1.28 4.00
C ILE A 148 -3.24 1.95 3.28
N ASP A 149 -3.09 2.20 1.97
CA ASP A 149 -4.23 2.47 1.08
C ASP A 149 -4.88 1.13 0.73
N PRO A 150 -6.06 0.81 1.31
CA PRO A 150 -6.62 -0.53 1.20
C PRO A 150 -6.89 -0.92 -0.25
N PHE A 151 -6.82 -2.22 -0.54
CA PHE A 151 -6.97 -2.77 -1.89
C PHE A 151 -8.41 -2.69 -2.45
N SER A 152 -9.26 -1.81 -1.88
CA SER A 152 -10.69 -1.74 -2.17
C SER A 152 -11.01 -1.57 -3.65
N HIS A 153 -10.23 -0.81 -4.42
CA HIS A 153 -10.43 -0.71 -5.87
C HIS A 153 -10.27 -2.06 -6.57
N ASN A 154 -9.20 -2.79 -6.25
CA ASN A 154 -8.92 -4.09 -6.85
C ASN A 154 -9.88 -5.16 -6.34
N ASP A 155 -10.24 -5.10 -5.07
CA ASP A 155 -11.15 -6.03 -4.43
C ASP A 155 -12.60 -5.86 -4.91
N PHE A 156 -13.06 -4.62 -5.10
CA PHE A 156 -14.46 -4.32 -5.39
C PHE A 156 -15.00 -5.04 -6.64
N ASP A 157 -14.18 -5.14 -7.69
CA ASP A 157 -14.56 -5.78 -8.94
C ASP A 157 -14.23 -7.28 -8.98
N ASN A 158 -13.35 -7.78 -8.09
CA ASN A 158 -12.78 -9.12 -8.21
C ASN A 158 -13.12 -10.06 -7.04
N LEU A 159 -13.51 -9.52 -5.89
CA LEU A 159 -13.80 -10.27 -4.67
C LEU A 159 -15.18 -9.91 -4.11
N SER A 160 -15.79 -10.85 -3.41
CA SER A 160 -16.94 -10.52 -2.58
C SER A 160 -16.50 -9.71 -1.36
N MET A 161 -17.42 -8.87 -0.83
CA MET A 161 -17.19 -8.14 0.41
C MET A 161 -16.73 -9.06 1.56
N LYS A 162 -17.21 -10.31 1.61
CA LYS A 162 -16.82 -11.27 2.64
C LYS A 162 -15.34 -11.65 2.50
N GLU A 163 -14.91 -11.97 1.28
CA GLU A 163 -13.51 -12.31 0.98
C GLU A 163 -12.59 -11.12 1.27
N SER A 164 -12.97 -9.90 0.89
CA SER A 164 -12.19 -8.70 1.22
C SER A 164 -11.99 -8.48 2.72
N ILE A 165 -13.03 -8.72 3.54
CA ILE A 165 -12.92 -8.63 5.00
C ILE A 165 -12.07 -9.78 5.57
N GLU A 166 -12.25 -11.00 5.06
CA GLU A 166 -11.45 -12.15 5.50
C GLU A 166 -9.95 -11.93 5.20
N ASN A 167 -9.62 -11.42 4.02
CA ASN A 167 -8.25 -11.10 3.64
C ASN A 167 -7.68 -9.90 4.41
N LEU A 168 -8.50 -8.89 4.70
CA LEU A 168 -8.09 -7.76 5.55
C LEU A 168 -7.71 -8.23 6.95
N ASN A 169 -8.52 -9.12 7.53
CA ASN A 169 -8.24 -9.67 8.85
C ASN A 169 -7.00 -10.56 8.83
N GLU A 170 -6.78 -11.34 7.77
CA GLU A 170 -5.53 -12.10 7.61
C GLU A 170 -4.30 -11.19 7.44
N LEU A 171 -4.42 -10.08 6.69
CA LEU A 171 -3.37 -9.06 6.59
C LEU A 171 -3.01 -8.54 7.97
N ILE A 172 -4.00 -8.04 8.71
CA ILE A 172 -3.86 -7.52 10.08
C ILE A 172 -3.15 -8.55 10.97
N ASP A 173 -3.64 -9.78 10.97
CA ASP A 173 -3.08 -10.88 11.75
C ASP A 173 -1.59 -11.14 11.45
N LYS A 174 -1.14 -10.94 10.20
CA LYS A 174 0.26 -11.09 9.82
C LYS A 174 1.07 -9.88 10.25
N LEU A 175 0.56 -8.67 10.03
CA LEU A 175 1.23 -7.43 10.41
C LEU A 175 1.49 -7.38 11.93
N GLU A 176 0.50 -7.70 12.77
CA GLU A 176 0.67 -7.70 14.23
C GLU A 176 1.70 -8.74 14.72
N LYS A 177 1.86 -9.84 13.99
CA LYS A 177 2.79 -10.91 14.38
C LYS A 177 4.23 -10.58 13.99
N GLU A 178 4.42 -9.80 12.93
CA GLU A 178 5.70 -9.68 12.25
C GLU A 178 6.27 -8.25 12.23
N LEU A 179 5.45 -7.23 12.52
CA LEU A 179 5.87 -5.83 12.57
C LEU A 179 5.63 -5.20 13.94
N ASP A 180 6.59 -4.38 14.36
CA ASP A 180 6.46 -3.45 15.48
C ASP A 180 6.46 -2.03 14.89
N ALA A 181 5.31 -1.64 14.33
CA ALA A 181 5.15 -0.41 13.57
C ALA A 181 3.83 0.27 13.92
N GLN A 182 3.78 1.60 13.85
CA GLN A 182 2.51 2.30 13.87
C GLN A 182 1.77 2.07 12.55
N ILE A 183 0.68 1.30 12.59
CA ILE A 183 -0.14 0.98 11.40
C ILE A 183 -1.31 1.96 11.30
N ILE A 184 -1.51 2.56 10.13
CA ILE A 184 -2.66 3.42 9.82
C ILE A 184 -3.25 3.01 8.48
N PHE A 185 -4.52 2.66 8.49
CA PHE A 185 -5.29 2.41 7.27
C PHE A 185 -5.90 3.71 6.76
N LEU A 186 -6.00 3.85 5.44
CA LEU A 186 -6.58 5.02 4.79
C LEU A 186 -7.95 4.68 4.20
N SER A 187 -8.74 5.70 3.93
CA SER A 187 -9.79 5.52 2.91
C SER A 187 -9.17 5.40 1.52
N PRO A 188 -9.70 4.56 0.62
CA PRO A 188 -9.32 4.60 -0.79
C PRO A 188 -9.90 5.85 -1.45
N SER A 189 -9.38 6.27 -2.61
CA SER A 189 -10.01 7.36 -3.37
C SER A 189 -11.43 6.96 -3.87
N PRO A 190 -12.39 7.89 -3.91
CA PRO A 190 -13.77 7.58 -4.31
C PRO A 190 -13.88 7.24 -5.80
N LEU A 191 -14.77 6.31 -6.13
CA LEU A 191 -15.18 6.04 -7.51
C LEU A 191 -16.34 6.96 -7.94
N LEU A 192 -16.35 7.35 -9.21
CA LEU A 192 -17.37 8.27 -9.74
C LEU A 192 -18.75 7.60 -9.76
N SER A 193 -19.73 8.18 -9.06
CA SER A 193 -21.13 7.73 -9.05
C SER A 193 -21.36 6.26 -8.66
N GLU A 194 -20.46 5.65 -7.88
CA GLU A 194 -20.56 4.25 -7.45
C GLU A 194 -20.99 4.11 -5.97
N GLU A 195 -22.30 4.14 -5.72
CA GLU A 195 -22.85 4.00 -4.34
C GLU A 195 -22.45 2.67 -3.68
N LYS A 196 -22.36 1.59 -4.45
CA LYS A 196 -21.95 0.27 -3.93
C LYS A 196 -20.50 0.26 -3.45
N PHE A 197 -19.64 1.01 -4.12
CA PHE A 197 -18.25 1.16 -3.69
C PHE A 197 -18.19 1.91 -2.36
N ALA A 198 -18.98 2.97 -2.19
CA ALA A 198 -19.10 3.67 -0.91
C ALA A 198 -19.59 2.76 0.23
N GLU A 199 -20.55 1.87 -0.04
CA GLU A 199 -20.97 0.87 0.94
C GLU A 199 -19.86 -0.13 1.28
N HIS A 200 -19.06 -0.54 0.29
CA HIS A 200 -17.90 -1.41 0.49
C HIS A 200 -16.89 -0.75 1.43
N VAL A 201 -16.47 0.48 1.12
CA VAL A 201 -15.50 1.25 1.92
C VAL A 201 -16.01 1.46 3.35
N LYS A 202 -17.31 1.77 3.52
CA LYS A 202 -17.92 1.93 4.85
C LYS A 202 -17.84 0.66 5.69
N LYS A 203 -18.04 -0.52 5.09
CA LYS A 203 -17.93 -1.79 5.81
C LYS A 203 -16.49 -2.11 6.19
N LEU A 204 -15.54 -1.86 5.28
CA LEU A 204 -14.11 -2.03 5.55
C LEU A 204 -13.65 -1.13 6.69
N LYS A 205 -14.03 0.16 6.65
CA LYS A 205 -13.78 1.11 7.74
C LYS A 205 -14.33 0.59 9.07
N LYS A 206 -15.58 0.12 9.07
CA LYS A 206 -16.22 -0.39 10.28
C LYS A 206 -15.47 -1.60 10.86
N GLU A 207 -14.99 -2.51 10.01
CA GLU A 207 -14.22 -3.68 10.45
C GLU A 207 -12.92 -3.27 11.15
N LEU A 208 -12.22 -2.25 10.62
CA LEU A 208 -11.01 -1.71 11.20
C LEU A 208 -11.30 -1.01 12.55
N GLU A 209 -12.34 -0.19 12.60
CA GLU A 209 -12.76 0.49 13.83
C GLU A 209 -13.20 -0.52 14.91
N ASP A 210 -13.89 -1.59 14.54
CA ASP A 210 -14.32 -2.65 15.47
C ASP A 210 -13.12 -3.44 16.04
N GLN A 211 -11.95 -3.36 15.40
CA GLN A 211 -10.67 -3.93 15.84
C GLN A 211 -9.71 -2.88 16.41
N ASP A 212 -10.18 -1.66 16.70
CA ASP A 212 -9.41 -0.56 17.28
C ASP A 212 -8.22 -0.07 16.40
N TYR A 213 -8.26 -0.31 15.09
CA TYR A 213 -7.25 0.19 14.16
C TYR A 213 -7.43 1.67 13.81
N LEU A 214 -6.31 2.38 13.70
CA LEU A 214 -6.31 3.77 13.21
C LEU A 214 -6.75 3.83 11.74
N TYR A 215 -7.71 4.72 11.47
CA TYR A 215 -8.28 4.90 10.14
C TYR A 215 -8.33 6.38 9.74
N ALA A 216 -7.46 6.75 8.81
CA ALA A 216 -7.37 8.08 8.24
C ALA A 216 -8.42 8.27 7.12
N ASP A 217 -9.62 8.71 7.53
CA ASP A 217 -10.73 8.97 6.63
C ASP A 217 -10.60 10.33 5.92
N HIS A 218 -10.17 10.29 4.66
CA HIS A 218 -10.08 11.49 3.83
C HIS A 218 -11.36 11.78 3.02
N TRP A 219 -12.40 10.93 3.05
CA TRP A 219 -13.59 11.09 2.17
C TRP A 219 -14.34 12.40 2.41
N LYS A 220 -14.27 12.95 3.63
CA LYS A 220 -14.89 14.24 3.97
C LYS A 220 -14.30 15.43 3.20
N ALA A 221 -13.09 15.31 2.70
CA ALA A 221 -12.44 16.37 1.92
C ALA A 221 -12.84 16.36 0.44
N TRP A 222 -13.40 15.26 -0.07
CA TRP A 222 -13.77 15.13 -1.48
C TRP A 222 -15.12 15.80 -1.75
N PRO A 223 -15.32 16.35 -2.97
CA PRO A 223 -16.66 16.62 -3.47
C PRO A 223 -17.50 15.34 -3.48
N LYS A 224 -18.82 15.48 -3.50
CA LYS A 224 -19.70 14.30 -3.63
C LYS A 224 -19.45 13.60 -4.97
N SER A 225 -19.56 12.27 -4.99
CA SER A 225 -19.25 11.45 -6.16
C SER A 225 -20.25 11.57 -7.32
N ASP A 226 -21.40 12.20 -7.08
CA ASP A 226 -22.40 12.57 -8.07
C ASP A 226 -22.31 14.03 -8.54
N ASP A 227 -21.38 14.81 -7.99
CA ASP A 227 -21.11 16.19 -8.39
C ASP A 227 -20.14 16.24 -9.60
N ASP A 228 -20.34 17.16 -10.53
CA ASP A 228 -19.40 17.35 -11.64
C ASP A 228 -18.01 17.79 -11.14
N ASP A 229 -17.94 18.45 -9.98
CA ASP A 229 -16.68 18.90 -9.38
C ASP A 229 -15.72 17.74 -9.06
N ILE A 230 -16.22 16.53 -8.76
CA ILE A 230 -15.35 15.39 -8.44
C ILE A 230 -14.47 14.96 -9.61
N LYS A 231 -14.87 15.25 -10.85
CA LYS A 231 -14.08 14.97 -12.07
C LYS A 231 -12.77 15.77 -12.14
N THR A 232 -12.64 16.80 -11.31
CA THR A 232 -11.37 17.54 -11.14
C THR A 232 -10.35 16.73 -10.34
N TYR A 233 -10.83 15.86 -9.44
CA TYR A 233 -10.02 15.11 -8.48
C TYR A 233 -9.87 13.64 -8.84
N VAL A 234 -10.83 13.06 -9.56
CA VAL A 234 -10.83 11.68 -10.04
C VAL A 234 -10.97 11.66 -11.55
N LYS A 235 -10.14 10.86 -12.22
CA LYS A 235 -10.23 10.59 -13.65
C LYS A 235 -9.87 9.14 -13.90
N ASP A 236 -10.71 8.45 -14.68
CA ASP A 236 -10.52 7.03 -15.01
C ASP A 236 -10.35 6.19 -13.73
N ASP A 237 -11.19 6.48 -12.71
CA ASP A 237 -11.21 5.85 -11.38
C ASP A 237 -9.92 6.02 -10.55
N MET A 238 -9.00 6.87 -11.01
CA MET A 238 -7.75 7.18 -10.33
C MET A 238 -7.69 8.65 -9.89
N PRO A 239 -6.99 8.96 -8.79
CA PRO A 239 -6.78 10.34 -8.36
C PRO A 239 -5.99 11.12 -9.42
N THR A 240 -6.46 12.32 -9.76
CA THR A 240 -5.66 13.29 -10.52
C THR A 240 -4.59 13.89 -9.61
N LYS A 241 -3.73 14.77 -10.15
CA LYS A 241 -2.82 15.58 -9.33
C LYS A 241 -3.53 16.29 -8.16
N LYS A 242 -4.72 16.85 -8.40
CA LYS A 242 -5.51 17.51 -7.34
C LYS A 242 -6.07 16.51 -6.33
N GLY A 243 -6.45 15.31 -6.79
CA GLY A 243 -6.84 14.21 -5.89
C GLY A 243 -5.70 13.82 -4.95
N HIS A 244 -4.49 13.64 -5.49
CA HIS A 244 -3.31 13.37 -4.68
C HIS A 244 -2.95 14.50 -3.70
N GLU A 245 -3.06 15.77 -4.12
CA GLU A 245 -2.85 16.92 -3.24
C GLU A 245 -3.83 16.92 -2.06
N LEU A 246 -5.11 16.61 -2.32
CA LEU A 246 -6.18 16.53 -1.32
C LEU A 246 -5.98 15.36 -0.34
N ILE A 247 -5.57 14.19 -0.83
CA ILE A 247 -5.23 13.03 0.02
C ILE A 247 -4.08 13.41 0.95
N ALA A 248 -2.97 13.92 0.39
CA ALA A 248 -1.80 14.30 1.18
C ALA A 248 -2.13 15.36 2.25
N GLU A 249 -2.95 16.35 1.90
CA GLU A 249 -3.42 17.37 2.84
C GLU A 249 -4.29 16.79 3.97
N SER A 250 -5.21 15.89 3.63
CA SER A 250 -6.07 15.23 4.63
C SER A 250 -5.25 14.38 5.59
N LEU A 251 -4.27 13.62 5.07
CA LEU A 251 -3.38 12.80 5.89
C LEU A 251 -2.46 13.63 6.78
N ARG A 252 -1.92 14.72 6.23
CA ARG A 252 -1.13 15.67 7.02
C ARG A 252 -1.92 16.19 8.21
N GLY A 253 -3.17 16.61 8.01
CA GLY A 253 -4.04 17.07 9.09
C GLY A 253 -4.48 15.97 10.06
N TYR A 254 -4.44 14.70 9.66
CA TYR A 254 -4.67 13.56 10.54
C TYR A 254 -3.46 13.23 11.42
N LEU A 255 -2.25 13.38 10.85
CA LEU A 255 -0.99 13.00 11.49
C LEU A 255 -0.40 14.09 12.41
N LEU A 256 -0.68 15.36 12.11
CA LEU A 256 -0.21 16.55 12.83
C LEU A 256 -1.32 17.25 13.63
N LYS A 257 -0.99 18.35 14.31
CA LYS A 257 -1.94 19.27 14.96
C LYS A 257 -1.97 20.64 14.28
#